data_AF-A0A1F9P6Q4-F1
#
_entry.id   AF-A0A1F9P6Q4-F1
#
_cell.length_a   1.000
_cell.length_b   1.000
_cell.length_c   1.000
_cell.angle_alpha   90.00
_cell.angle_beta   90.00
_cell.angle_gamma   90.00
#
_symmetry.space_group_name_H-M   'P 1'
#
loop_
_entity.id
_entity.type
_entity.pdbx_description
1 polymer ?
#
loop_
_entity_poly.entity_id
_entity_poly.type
_entity_poly.pdbx_seq_one_letter_code
_entity_poly.pdbx_strand_id
1 'polypeptide(L)'
;MDENRRILIIDDDEGIRETYRGIFMPEKVPDVFSRGRELFGEKINSRLINTCNIIYEPALAENGLQGIRLVKSALSESRPFAVVFIDMKMPGLNGADTSRKIWEIDPDVKIVIVTAYSEYSPEDIIAVTGRDNIFYLRKPFSHEEILQFARALTNEWNLERKRLDLENELKEMNRNLVERVQKQAALMIQSEKMASLGLLAAGVAHEINNPASFINSNLSVAKKYIRKIAAMHGKYEAMESFLKQTGSDTALQILEDMIAFKEENEIKMILTDFEELTDESIEGINRISTIVRDLRNFSRIDETEYEYIDINNAVDSTWNIIQNQFKYNVIFERDYSDLPEFRCYPQKLKQVLMNLLINAGQAIEKKGMIRVSTRMISKGRRESDSLIEICVSDTGCGIPAENLGRLFDPFFTTKPVGKGTGLGLSVAYEIVKAHEGNIKVESEPGKGSVFTVHLPALVR
;
A
#
# COMPACT_ATOMS: atom_id res chain seq x y z
N MET A 1 -21.51 -20.91 -11.22
CA MET A 1 -22.29 -21.74 -10.29
C MET A 1 -23.34 -22.43 -11.10
N ASP A 2 -23.41 -23.76 -11.02
CA ASP A 2 -24.50 -24.50 -11.62
C ASP A 2 -25.81 -24.12 -10.93
N GLU A 3 -26.89 -23.95 -11.71
CA GLU A 3 -28.22 -23.65 -11.18
C GLU A 3 -28.68 -24.78 -10.26
N ASN A 4 -29.21 -24.44 -9.08
CA ASN A 4 -29.79 -25.43 -8.19
C ASN A 4 -31.08 -25.98 -8.80
N ARG A 5 -31.04 -27.26 -9.19
CA ARG A 5 -32.15 -28.00 -9.79
C ARG A 5 -32.62 -29.16 -8.90
N ARG A 6 -32.27 -29.12 -7.61
CA ARG A 6 -32.70 -30.14 -6.65
C ARG A 6 -34.13 -29.89 -6.23
N ILE A 7 -34.98 -30.91 -6.39
CA ILE A 7 -36.39 -30.88 -6.03
C ILE A 7 -36.65 -31.99 -5.02
N LEU A 8 -37.45 -31.73 -4.00
CA LEU A 8 -37.93 -32.75 -3.07
C LEU A 8 -39.42 -32.98 -3.29
N ILE A 9 -39.84 -34.24 -3.36
CA ILE A 9 -41.26 -34.63 -3.46
C ILE A 9 -41.62 -35.39 -2.19
N ILE A 10 -42.68 -34.95 -1.52
CA ILE A 10 -43.21 -35.57 -0.31
C ILE A 10 -44.67 -35.92 -0.56
N ASP A 11 -44.95 -37.19 -0.77
CA ASP A 11 -46.29 -37.74 -1.03
C ASP A 11 -46.30 -39.18 -0.48
N ASP A 12 -47.39 -39.68 0.07
CA ASP A 12 -47.47 -41.04 0.62
C ASP A 12 -47.73 -42.11 -0.46
N ASP A 13 -48.27 -41.71 -1.62
CA ASP A 13 -48.50 -42.60 -2.76
C ASP A 13 -47.23 -42.80 -3.61
N GLU A 14 -46.75 -44.05 -3.69
CA GLU A 14 -45.58 -44.42 -4.48
C GLU A 14 -45.75 -44.18 -5.98
N GLY A 15 -46.93 -44.41 -6.52
CA GLY A 15 -47.24 -44.18 -7.94
C GLY A 15 -47.18 -42.69 -8.29
N ILE A 16 -47.62 -41.82 -7.38
CA ILE A 16 -47.51 -40.36 -7.58
C ILE A 16 -46.04 -39.94 -7.53
N ARG A 17 -45.27 -40.42 -6.55
CA ARG A 17 -43.83 -40.12 -6.45
C ARG A 17 -43.06 -40.56 -7.70
N GLU A 18 -43.38 -41.73 -8.26
CA GLU A 18 -42.76 -42.22 -9.49
C GLU A 18 -43.18 -41.42 -10.73
N THR A 19 -44.42 -40.93 -10.76
CA THR A 19 -44.88 -39.99 -11.79
C THR A 19 -44.06 -38.69 -11.78
N TYR A 20 -43.84 -38.10 -10.60
CA TYR A 20 -42.96 -36.92 -10.47
C TYR A 20 -41.53 -37.22 -10.89
N ARG A 21 -40.98 -38.39 -10.53
CA ARG A 21 -39.64 -38.80 -10.96
C ARG A 21 -39.55 -38.88 -12.49
N GLY A 22 -40.53 -39.48 -13.17
CA GLY A 22 -40.59 -39.55 -14.63
C GLY A 22 -40.70 -38.18 -15.30
N ILE A 23 -41.41 -37.23 -14.69
CA ILE A 23 -41.54 -35.84 -15.17
C ILE A 23 -40.20 -35.09 -15.06
N PHE A 24 -39.50 -35.23 -13.92
CA PHE A 24 -38.28 -34.47 -13.62
C PHE A 24 -37.00 -35.11 -14.16
N MET A 25 -37.01 -36.42 -14.38
CA MET A 25 -35.92 -37.22 -14.94
C MET A 25 -36.44 -38.10 -16.08
N PRO A 26 -36.71 -37.55 -17.27
CA PRO A 26 -37.16 -38.35 -18.41
C PRO A 26 -36.07 -39.36 -18.80
N GLU A 27 -36.36 -40.67 -18.69
CA GLU A 27 -35.49 -41.75 -19.16
C GLU A 27 -35.45 -41.75 -20.70
N LYS A 28 -34.44 -41.06 -21.25
CA LYS A 28 -34.19 -40.85 -22.69
C LYS A 28 -35.24 -39.98 -23.38
N VAL A 29 -34.73 -38.92 -24.02
CA VAL A 29 -35.44 -38.22 -25.10
C VAL A 29 -35.82 -39.25 -26.16
N PRO A 30 -37.10 -39.41 -26.53
CA PRO A 30 -37.44 -40.15 -27.73
C PRO A 30 -36.67 -39.53 -28.89
N ASP A 31 -35.99 -40.37 -29.66
CA ASP A 31 -35.23 -40.07 -30.87
C ASP A 31 -36.11 -39.51 -32.03
N VAL A 32 -37.27 -38.92 -31.70
CA VAL A 32 -38.25 -38.37 -32.63
C VAL A 32 -37.71 -37.14 -33.34
N PHE A 33 -36.93 -36.30 -32.64
CA PHE A 33 -36.28 -35.15 -33.26
C PHE A 33 -35.06 -35.56 -34.12
N SER A 34 -34.42 -36.70 -33.85
CA SER A 34 -33.37 -37.25 -34.71
C SER A 34 -33.91 -37.77 -36.02
N ARG A 35 -35.04 -38.48 -35.97
CA ARG A 35 -35.75 -38.91 -37.19
C ARG A 35 -36.32 -37.72 -37.98
N GLY A 36 -36.79 -36.68 -37.28
CA GLY A 36 -37.18 -35.42 -37.93
C GLY A 36 -36.02 -34.67 -38.60
N ARG A 37 -34.81 -34.72 -38.02
CA ARG A 37 -33.57 -34.12 -38.60
C ARG A 37 -33.19 -34.73 -39.95
N GLU A 38 -33.38 -36.05 -40.12
CA GLU A 38 -33.14 -36.72 -41.41
C GLU A 38 -34.25 -36.47 -42.43
N LEU A 39 -35.51 -36.32 -41.98
CA LEU A 39 -36.66 -36.15 -42.89
C LEU A 39 -36.81 -34.74 -43.47
N PHE A 40 -36.40 -33.68 -42.76
CA PHE A 40 -36.71 -32.30 -43.15
C PHE A 40 -35.50 -31.43 -43.53
N GLY A 41 -34.26 -31.90 -43.41
CA GLY A 41 -33.08 -31.20 -43.94
C GLY A 41 -32.82 -29.78 -43.39
N GLU A 42 -33.51 -29.34 -42.34
CA GLU A 42 -33.42 -27.99 -41.80
C GLU A 42 -32.52 -27.92 -40.55
N LYS A 43 -31.56 -27.00 -40.57
CA LYS A 43 -30.76 -26.62 -39.39
C LYS A 43 -31.64 -25.83 -38.43
N ILE A 44 -32.37 -26.53 -37.57
CA ILE A 44 -33.13 -25.89 -36.48
C ILE A 44 -32.14 -25.22 -35.50
N ASN A 45 -32.45 -23.96 -35.16
CA ASN A 45 -31.65 -23.08 -34.33
C ASN A 45 -31.41 -23.71 -32.94
N SER A 46 -30.15 -23.96 -32.58
CA SER A 46 -29.72 -24.72 -31.39
C SER A 46 -30.19 -24.14 -30.04
N ARG A 47 -30.68 -22.89 -30.03
CA ARG A 47 -31.28 -22.25 -28.84
C ARG A 47 -32.65 -22.82 -28.44
N LEU A 48 -33.48 -23.28 -29.38
CA LEU A 48 -34.82 -23.82 -29.08
C LEU A 48 -34.78 -25.21 -28.43
N ILE A 49 -33.71 -25.97 -28.67
CA ILE A 49 -33.54 -27.34 -28.16
C ILE A 49 -33.11 -27.32 -26.67
N ASN A 50 -32.41 -26.29 -26.22
CA ASN A 50 -31.93 -26.19 -24.84
C ASN A 50 -33.02 -25.79 -23.82
N THR A 51 -34.14 -25.21 -24.25
CA THR A 51 -35.23 -24.80 -23.35
C THR A 51 -36.19 -25.94 -22.97
N CYS A 52 -36.12 -27.09 -23.67
CA CYS A 52 -37.02 -28.22 -23.44
C CYS A 52 -36.43 -29.35 -22.55
N ASN A 53 -35.12 -29.36 -22.28
CA ASN A 53 -34.43 -30.45 -21.59
C ASN A 53 -33.75 -30.01 -20.29
N ILE A 54 -34.50 -29.39 -19.38
CA ILE A 54 -34.00 -29.16 -18.00
C ILE A 54 -34.21 -30.46 -17.22
N ILE A 55 -33.11 -31.15 -16.92
CA ILE A 55 -33.10 -32.30 -16.02
C ILE A 55 -33.01 -31.78 -14.60
N TYR A 56 -33.93 -32.22 -13.74
CA TYR A 56 -33.92 -31.92 -12.31
C TYR A 56 -33.34 -33.10 -11.52
N GLU A 57 -32.96 -32.84 -10.27
CA GLU A 57 -32.50 -33.85 -9.32
C GLU A 57 -33.60 -34.08 -8.25
N PRO A 58 -34.60 -34.94 -8.52
CA PRO A 58 -35.66 -35.25 -7.57
C PRO A 58 -35.16 -36.16 -6.44
N ALA A 59 -35.46 -35.79 -5.21
CA ALA A 59 -35.45 -36.65 -4.04
C ALA A 59 -36.89 -36.99 -3.65
N LEU A 60 -37.12 -38.20 -3.17
CA LEU A 60 -38.45 -38.69 -2.80
C LEU A 60 -38.53 -38.94 -1.30
N ALA A 61 -39.67 -38.60 -0.70
CA ALA A 61 -40.02 -38.89 0.67
C ALA A 61 -41.45 -39.43 0.76
N GLU A 62 -41.65 -40.44 1.59
CA GLU A 62 -42.92 -41.16 1.78
C GLU A 62 -43.83 -40.49 2.83
N ASN A 63 -43.29 -39.57 3.61
CA ASN A 63 -44.03 -38.84 4.64
C ASN A 63 -43.30 -37.54 5.04
N GLY A 64 -44.03 -36.64 5.72
CA GLY A 64 -43.50 -35.35 6.14
C GLY A 64 -42.25 -35.42 7.04
N LEU A 65 -42.15 -36.42 7.92
CA LEU A 65 -40.98 -36.58 8.80
C LEU A 65 -39.71 -36.97 8.03
N GLN A 66 -39.84 -37.83 7.02
CA GLN A 66 -38.73 -38.17 6.13
C GLN A 66 -38.32 -36.96 5.29
N GLY A 67 -39.27 -36.20 4.75
CA GLY A 67 -38.98 -34.98 4.00
C GLY A 67 -38.19 -33.94 4.81
N ILE A 68 -38.61 -33.68 6.05
CA ILE A 68 -37.89 -32.79 6.98
C ILE A 68 -36.45 -33.27 7.23
N ARG A 69 -36.23 -34.58 7.41
CA ARG A 69 -34.88 -35.14 7.60
C ARG A 69 -34.00 -34.94 6.38
N LEU A 70 -34.55 -35.12 5.17
CA LEU A 70 -33.83 -34.91 3.92
C LEU A 70 -33.42 -33.44 3.74
N VAL A 71 -34.29 -32.48 4.04
CA VAL A 71 -33.96 -31.04 4.01
C VAL A 71 -32.82 -30.73 4.99
N LYS A 72 -32.88 -31.25 6.23
CA LYS A 72 -31.81 -31.06 7.22
C LYS A 72 -30.46 -31.61 6.74
N SER A 73 -30.45 -32.83 6.19
CA SER A 73 -29.21 -33.43 5.66
C SER A 73 -28.65 -32.60 4.50
N ALA A 74 -29.52 -32.22 3.56
CA ALA A 74 -29.18 -31.43 2.39
C ALA A 74 -28.55 -30.07 2.75
N LEU A 75 -29.06 -29.39 3.77
CA LEU A 75 -28.45 -28.16 4.28
C LEU A 75 -27.09 -28.39 4.94
N SER A 76 -26.94 -29.45 5.73
CA SER A 76 -25.66 -29.79 6.37
C SER A 76 -24.56 -30.12 5.36
N GLU A 77 -24.94 -30.68 4.22
CA GLU A 77 -24.05 -30.97 3.08
C GLU A 77 -23.85 -29.77 2.16
N SER A 78 -24.39 -28.59 2.49
CA SER A 78 -24.36 -27.38 1.64
C SER A 78 -24.93 -27.59 0.24
N ARG A 79 -25.93 -28.47 0.12
CA ARG A 79 -26.69 -28.74 -1.12
C ARG A 79 -28.18 -28.56 -0.84
N PRO A 80 -28.71 -27.35 -0.64
CA PRO A 80 -30.14 -27.16 -0.35
C PRO A 80 -31.03 -27.63 -1.51
N PHE A 81 -32.29 -27.95 -1.21
CA PHE A 81 -33.31 -28.10 -2.24
C PHE A 81 -33.80 -26.72 -2.67
N ALA A 82 -34.07 -26.54 -3.97
CA ALA A 82 -34.63 -25.29 -4.47
C ALA A 82 -36.16 -25.28 -4.31
N VAL A 83 -36.80 -26.42 -4.58
CA VAL A 83 -38.27 -26.56 -4.56
C VAL A 83 -38.69 -27.84 -3.84
N VAL A 84 -39.78 -27.78 -3.08
CA VAL A 84 -40.42 -28.94 -2.44
C VAL A 84 -41.89 -29.03 -2.88
N PHE A 85 -42.29 -30.16 -3.44
CA PHE A 85 -43.69 -30.50 -3.67
C PHE A 85 -44.19 -31.35 -2.51
N ILE A 86 -45.29 -30.96 -1.88
CA ILE A 86 -45.80 -31.61 -0.66
C ILE A 86 -47.28 -31.91 -0.82
N ASP A 87 -47.66 -33.18 -0.69
CA ASP A 87 -49.06 -33.54 -0.62
C ASP A 87 -49.72 -33.03 0.67
N MET A 88 -50.94 -32.52 0.56
CA MET A 88 -51.66 -31.96 1.70
C MET A 88 -52.04 -33.03 2.73
N LYS A 89 -52.37 -34.25 2.29
CA LYS A 89 -52.97 -35.29 3.11
C LYS A 89 -52.12 -36.56 3.11
N MET A 90 -51.18 -36.58 4.05
CA MET A 90 -50.31 -37.74 4.28
C MET A 90 -50.50 -38.31 5.70
N PRO A 91 -50.19 -39.61 5.92
CA PRO A 91 -50.20 -40.21 7.24
C PRO A 91 -49.23 -39.51 8.21
N GLY A 92 -49.72 -39.22 9.41
CA GLY A 92 -48.94 -38.57 10.46
C GLY A 92 -48.94 -37.04 10.32
N LEU A 93 -47.86 -36.46 9.78
CA LEU A 93 -47.70 -35.01 9.64
C LEU A 93 -48.28 -34.57 8.29
N ASN A 94 -49.33 -33.75 8.31
CA ASN A 94 -49.96 -33.22 7.10
C ASN A 94 -49.03 -32.25 6.32
N GLY A 95 -49.42 -31.89 5.11
CA GLY A 95 -48.60 -31.05 4.23
C GLY A 95 -48.35 -29.64 4.76
N ALA A 96 -49.32 -29.01 5.41
CA ALA A 96 -49.18 -27.66 5.98
C ALA A 96 -48.21 -27.64 7.18
N ASP A 97 -48.34 -28.57 8.12
CA ASP A 97 -47.45 -28.70 9.28
C ASP A 97 -46.03 -29.10 8.85
N THR A 98 -45.92 -29.94 7.81
CA THR A 98 -44.64 -30.28 7.19
C THR A 98 -43.98 -29.05 6.58
N SER A 99 -44.74 -28.25 5.83
CA SER A 99 -44.25 -27.02 5.19
C SER A 99 -43.73 -26.02 6.22
N ARG A 100 -44.49 -25.82 7.31
CA ARG A 100 -44.08 -24.95 8.41
C ARG A 100 -42.74 -25.38 9.00
N LYS A 101 -42.58 -26.67 9.34
CA LYS A 101 -41.34 -27.18 9.90
C LYS A 101 -40.17 -27.11 8.92
N ILE A 102 -40.41 -27.32 7.63
CA ILE A 102 -39.37 -27.15 6.60
C ILE A 102 -38.91 -25.69 6.56
N TRP A 103 -39.82 -24.71 6.56
CA TRP A 103 -39.46 -23.29 6.58
C TRP A 103 -38.81 -22.79 7.86
N GLU A 104 -39.08 -23.43 9.01
CA GLU A 104 -38.34 -23.18 10.25
C GLU A 104 -36.85 -23.59 10.13
N ILE A 105 -36.53 -24.52 9.24
CA ILE A 105 -35.17 -25.05 9.01
C ILE A 105 -34.50 -24.38 7.81
N ASP A 106 -35.21 -24.26 6.70
CA ASP A 106 -34.78 -23.63 5.45
C ASP A 106 -35.82 -22.56 5.06
N PRO A 107 -35.62 -21.29 5.44
CA PRO A 107 -36.55 -20.24 5.10
C PRO A 107 -36.66 -19.94 3.60
N ASP A 108 -35.63 -20.27 2.82
CA ASP A 108 -35.46 -19.86 1.43
C ASP A 108 -36.05 -20.87 0.43
N VAL A 109 -36.25 -22.12 0.84
CA VAL A 109 -36.82 -23.15 -0.03
C VAL A 109 -38.23 -22.79 -0.48
N LYS A 110 -38.52 -22.99 -1.76
CA LYS A 110 -39.85 -22.75 -2.32
C LYS A 110 -40.71 -23.99 -2.17
N ILE A 111 -41.93 -23.85 -1.66
CA ILE A 111 -42.82 -24.99 -1.39
C ILE A 111 -44.09 -24.86 -2.24
N VAL A 112 -44.48 -25.98 -2.87
CA VAL A 112 -45.74 -26.16 -3.59
C VAL A 112 -46.58 -27.20 -2.86
N ILE A 113 -47.76 -26.81 -2.40
CA ILE A 113 -48.69 -27.72 -1.72
C ILE A 113 -49.64 -28.33 -2.74
N VAL A 114 -49.70 -29.65 -2.80
CA VAL A 114 -50.52 -30.40 -3.73
C VAL A 114 -51.79 -30.85 -2.99
N THR A 115 -52.97 -30.45 -3.48
CA THR A 115 -54.25 -30.65 -2.78
C THR A 115 -55.39 -31.10 -3.70
N ALA A 116 -56.41 -31.77 -3.15
CA ALA A 116 -57.62 -32.16 -3.88
C ALA A 116 -58.68 -31.03 -3.87
N TYR A 117 -59.66 -31.13 -4.78
CA TYR A 117 -60.63 -30.06 -5.12
C TYR A 117 -61.52 -29.55 -3.97
N SER A 118 -61.53 -30.22 -2.81
CA SER A 118 -62.55 -30.02 -1.77
C SER A 118 -62.06 -30.08 -0.32
N GLU A 119 -60.74 -30.10 -0.07
CA GLU A 119 -60.24 -30.49 1.27
C GLU A 119 -59.76 -29.32 2.15
N TYR A 120 -59.15 -28.26 1.61
CA TYR A 120 -58.65 -27.12 2.40
C TYR A 120 -58.70 -25.81 1.61
N SER A 121 -59.07 -24.70 2.26
CA SER A 121 -58.98 -23.38 1.65
C SER A 121 -57.55 -22.83 1.74
N PRO A 122 -57.15 -21.89 0.86
CA PRO A 122 -55.88 -21.18 1.00
C PRO A 122 -55.73 -20.50 2.38
N GLU A 123 -56.82 -20.02 2.97
CA GLU A 123 -56.77 -19.41 4.31
C GLU A 123 -56.38 -20.41 5.41
N ASP A 124 -56.86 -21.66 5.33
CA ASP A 124 -56.54 -22.71 6.30
C ASP A 124 -55.03 -23.03 6.31
N ILE A 125 -54.41 -23.01 5.13
CA ILE A 125 -52.97 -23.29 4.97
C ILE A 125 -52.13 -22.11 5.48
N ILE A 126 -52.54 -20.88 5.18
CA ILE A 126 -51.86 -19.67 5.66
C ILE A 126 -51.94 -19.59 7.19
N ALA A 127 -53.08 -19.96 7.79
CA ALA A 127 -53.23 -19.97 9.24
C ALA A 127 -52.24 -20.92 9.95
N VAL A 128 -51.89 -22.05 9.32
CA VAL A 128 -50.96 -23.03 9.88
C VAL A 128 -49.51 -22.65 9.63
N THR A 129 -49.19 -22.15 8.44
CA THR A 129 -47.82 -21.89 8.00
C THR A 129 -47.33 -20.46 8.31
N GLY A 130 -48.24 -19.50 8.46
CA GLY A 130 -47.95 -18.10 8.73
C GLY A 130 -47.29 -17.34 7.57
N ARG A 131 -47.35 -17.86 6.34
CA ARG A 131 -46.80 -17.21 5.13
C ARG A 131 -47.91 -16.94 4.12
N ASP A 132 -47.89 -15.77 3.48
CA ASP A 132 -48.89 -15.39 2.48
C ASP A 132 -48.53 -15.83 1.05
N ASN A 133 -47.23 -16.07 0.78
CA ASN A 133 -46.72 -16.45 -0.54
C ASN A 133 -46.59 -17.98 -0.67
N ILE A 134 -47.72 -18.68 -0.67
CA ILE A 134 -47.77 -20.15 -0.81
C ILE A 134 -48.29 -20.51 -2.19
N PHE A 135 -47.57 -21.41 -2.86
CA PHE A 135 -48.02 -21.99 -4.12
C PHE A 135 -48.78 -23.28 -3.85
N TYR A 136 -49.90 -23.49 -4.54
CA TYR A 136 -50.62 -24.75 -4.49
C TYR A 136 -50.94 -25.28 -5.88
N LEU A 137 -50.97 -26.60 -6.00
CA LEU A 137 -51.27 -27.34 -7.21
C LEU A 137 -52.47 -28.25 -6.94
N ARG A 138 -53.51 -28.17 -7.77
CA ARG A 138 -54.74 -28.97 -7.59
C ARG A 138 -54.64 -30.30 -8.33
N LYS A 139 -55.08 -31.39 -7.70
CA LYS A 139 -55.23 -32.70 -8.35
C LYS A 139 -56.58 -32.78 -9.11
N PRO A 140 -56.65 -33.39 -10.31
CA PRO A 140 -55.53 -33.93 -11.09
C PRO A 140 -54.71 -32.82 -11.77
N PHE A 141 -53.39 -32.92 -11.71
CA PHE A 141 -52.46 -31.98 -12.35
C PHE A 141 -51.93 -32.54 -13.68
N SER A 142 -51.55 -31.65 -14.58
CA SER A 142 -50.88 -32.00 -15.83
C SER A 142 -49.35 -32.04 -15.66
N HIS A 143 -48.67 -32.76 -16.57
CA HIS A 143 -47.20 -32.79 -16.60
C HIS A 143 -46.60 -31.39 -16.83
N GLU A 144 -47.28 -30.57 -17.64
CA GLU A 144 -46.84 -29.21 -17.96
C GLU A 144 -46.93 -28.28 -16.75
N GLU A 145 -47.99 -28.37 -15.93
CA GLU A 145 -48.14 -27.56 -14.71
C GLU A 145 -47.02 -27.82 -13.71
N ILE A 146 -46.67 -29.09 -13.46
CA ILE A 146 -45.56 -29.45 -12.56
C ILE A 146 -44.24 -28.84 -13.05
N LEU A 147 -43.95 -28.97 -14.36
CA LEU A 147 -42.73 -28.42 -14.95
C LEU A 147 -42.72 -26.88 -14.91
N GLN A 148 -43.86 -26.23 -15.10
CA GLN A 148 -43.96 -24.77 -14.99
C GLN A 148 -43.65 -24.30 -13.57
N PHE A 149 -44.24 -24.95 -12.55
CA PHE A 149 -43.94 -24.65 -11.15
C PHE A 149 -42.48 -24.89 -10.80
N ALA A 150 -41.94 -26.04 -11.18
CA ALA A 150 -40.54 -26.36 -10.94
C ALA A 150 -39.62 -25.31 -11.58
N ARG A 151 -39.82 -24.96 -12.86
CA ARG A 151 -39.02 -23.95 -13.57
C ARG A 151 -39.11 -22.58 -12.90
N ALA A 152 -40.32 -22.11 -12.63
CA ALA A 152 -40.53 -20.79 -12.06
C ALA A 152 -39.84 -20.66 -10.69
N LEU A 153 -40.06 -21.64 -9.81
CA LEU A 153 -39.58 -21.58 -8.43
C LEU A 153 -38.09 -21.89 -8.30
N THR A 154 -37.53 -22.78 -9.13
CA THR A 154 -36.07 -22.96 -9.17
C THR A 154 -35.38 -21.70 -9.68
N ASN A 155 -35.96 -21.02 -10.68
CA ASN A 155 -35.39 -19.78 -11.18
C ASN A 155 -35.45 -18.68 -10.12
N GLU A 156 -36.58 -18.55 -9.42
CA GLU A 156 -36.74 -17.60 -8.31
C GLU A 156 -35.70 -17.83 -7.21
N TRP A 157 -35.55 -19.08 -6.76
CA TRP A 157 -34.55 -19.45 -5.73
C TRP A 157 -33.12 -19.10 -6.16
N ASN A 158 -32.75 -19.45 -7.39
CA ASN A 158 -31.41 -19.17 -7.92
C ASN A 158 -31.15 -17.66 -8.08
N LEU A 159 -32.16 -16.89 -8.47
CA LEU A 159 -32.07 -15.44 -8.58
C LEU A 159 -31.91 -14.77 -7.22
N GLU A 160 -32.65 -15.19 -6.21
CA GLU A 160 -32.54 -14.67 -4.84
C GLU A 160 -31.14 -14.92 -4.25
N ARG A 161 -30.60 -16.13 -4.46
CA ARG A 161 -29.24 -16.47 -4.03
C ARG A 161 -28.18 -15.62 -4.73
N LYS A 162 -28.27 -15.51 -6.06
CA LYS A 162 -27.36 -14.68 -6.84
C LYS A 162 -27.42 -13.20 -6.45
N ARG A 163 -28.62 -12.69 -6.11
CA ARG A 163 -28.79 -11.31 -5.61
C ARG A 163 -28.04 -11.12 -4.29
N LEU A 164 -28.18 -12.06 -3.35
CA LEU A 164 -27.51 -11.99 -2.05
C LEU A 164 -25.99 -12.01 -2.20
N ASP A 165 -25.46 -12.86 -3.09
CA ASP A 165 -24.02 -12.90 -3.37
C ASP A 165 -23.51 -11.58 -3.95
N LEU A 166 -24.22 -11.02 -4.94
CA LEU A 166 -23.91 -9.71 -5.52
C LEU A 166 -23.99 -8.57 -4.49
N GLU A 167 -24.97 -8.60 -3.58
CA GLU A 167 -25.06 -7.61 -2.50
C GLU A 167 -23.87 -7.69 -1.53
N ASN A 168 -23.39 -8.89 -1.24
CA ASN A 168 -22.21 -9.08 -0.40
C ASN A 168 -20.93 -8.61 -1.10
N GLU A 169 -20.75 -8.97 -2.38
CA GLU A 169 -19.63 -8.47 -3.20
C GLU A 169 -19.65 -6.94 -3.30
N LEU A 170 -20.83 -6.34 -3.51
CA LEU A 170 -20.98 -4.89 -3.58
C LEU A 170 -20.63 -4.21 -2.25
N LYS A 171 -21.05 -4.79 -1.11
CA LYS A 171 -20.68 -4.29 0.22
C LYS A 171 -19.16 -4.34 0.44
N GLU A 172 -18.53 -5.44 0.06
CA GLU A 172 -17.08 -5.60 0.18
C GLU A 172 -16.33 -4.61 -0.73
N MET A 173 -16.77 -4.47 -1.98
CA MET A 173 -16.22 -3.50 -2.92
C MET A 173 -16.38 -2.07 -2.42
N ASN A 174 -17.55 -1.70 -1.87
CA ASN A 174 -17.79 -0.38 -1.28
C ASN A 174 -16.87 -0.12 -0.09
N ARG A 175 -16.67 -1.09 0.80
CA ARG A 175 -15.73 -0.95 1.92
C ARG A 175 -14.31 -0.69 1.41
N ASN A 176 -13.86 -1.47 0.44
CA ASN A 176 -12.55 -1.29 -0.19
C ASN A 176 -12.41 0.07 -0.89
N LEU A 177 -13.46 0.54 -1.55
CA LEU A 177 -13.51 1.87 -2.18
C LEU A 177 -13.40 2.98 -1.15
N VAL A 178 -14.16 2.92 -0.06
CA VAL A 178 -14.11 3.90 1.04
C VAL A 178 -12.71 3.97 1.64
N GLU A 179 -12.07 2.83 1.91
CA GLU A 179 -10.69 2.80 2.42
C GLU A 179 -9.70 3.41 1.41
N ARG A 180 -9.86 3.16 0.11
CA ARG A 180 -9.02 3.77 -0.94
C ARG A 180 -9.20 5.28 -1.01
N VAL A 181 -10.44 5.76 -0.96
CA VAL A 181 -10.75 7.20 -0.97
C VAL A 181 -10.17 7.89 0.25
N GLN A 182 -10.30 7.30 1.44
CA GLN A 182 -9.70 7.86 2.67
C GLN A 182 -8.17 7.93 2.59
N LYS A 183 -7.51 6.88 2.07
CA LYS A 183 -6.05 6.89 1.86
C LYS A 183 -5.63 7.96 0.85
N GLN A 184 -6.35 8.12 -0.26
CA GLN A 184 -6.08 9.17 -1.25
C GLN A 184 -6.28 10.57 -0.68
N ALA A 185 -7.34 10.79 0.11
CA ALA A 185 -7.59 12.07 0.76
C ALA A 185 -6.48 12.44 1.76
N ALA A 186 -6.00 11.46 2.56
CA ALA A 186 -4.87 11.68 3.48
C ALA A 186 -3.59 12.09 2.73
N LEU A 187 -3.30 11.43 1.60
CA LEU A 187 -2.18 11.79 0.73
C LEU A 187 -2.34 13.20 0.13
N MET A 188 -3.54 13.58 -0.29
CA MET A 188 -3.81 14.93 -0.79
C MET A 188 -3.59 16.01 0.27
N ILE A 189 -4.10 15.81 1.49
CA ILE A 189 -3.90 16.74 2.61
C ILE A 189 -2.41 16.87 2.92
N GLN A 190 -1.66 15.76 2.88
CA GLN A 190 -0.21 15.79 3.07
C GLN A 190 0.48 16.56 1.95
N SER A 191 0.11 16.33 0.68
CA SER A 191 0.63 17.07 -0.47
C SER A 191 0.34 18.57 -0.38
N GLU A 192 -0.86 18.95 0.07
CA GLU A 192 -1.24 20.36 0.25
C GLU A 192 -0.44 21.03 1.37
N LYS A 193 -0.24 20.34 2.50
CA LYS A 193 0.66 20.81 3.57
C LYS A 193 2.09 21.00 3.06
N MET A 194 2.58 20.08 2.22
CA MET A 194 3.92 20.20 1.63
C MET A 194 4.01 21.37 0.64
N ALA A 195 2.99 21.58 -0.20
CA ALA A 195 2.93 22.72 -1.10
C ALA A 195 2.89 24.06 -0.32
N SER A 196 2.15 24.12 0.79
CA SER A 196 2.08 25.28 1.68
C SER A 196 3.41 25.58 2.38
N LEU A 197 4.09 24.56 2.92
CA LEU A 197 5.47 24.70 3.41
C LEU A 197 6.42 25.13 2.29
N GLY A 198 6.18 24.64 1.07
CA GLY A 198 6.92 24.99 -0.12
C GLY A 198 6.85 26.48 -0.45
N LEU A 199 5.65 27.03 -0.47
CA LEU A 199 5.42 28.45 -0.75
C LEU A 199 6.07 29.38 0.29
N LEU A 200 5.97 29.02 1.58
CA LEU A 200 6.54 29.81 2.67
C LEU A 200 8.06 29.71 2.76
N ALA A 201 8.62 28.54 2.45
CA ALA A 201 10.06 28.31 2.54
C ALA A 201 10.87 29.20 1.59
N ALA A 202 10.34 29.61 0.44
CA ALA A 202 11.08 30.46 -0.49
C ALA A 202 11.34 31.87 0.08
N GLY A 203 10.32 32.50 0.67
CA GLY A 203 10.44 33.81 1.32
C GLY A 203 11.21 33.75 2.63
N VAL A 204 10.83 32.80 3.51
CA VAL A 204 11.51 32.56 4.79
C VAL A 204 12.98 32.21 4.58
N ALA A 205 13.32 31.47 3.52
CA ALA A 205 14.71 31.14 3.27
C ALA A 205 15.57 32.32 2.87
N HIS A 206 15.03 33.24 2.09
CA HIS A 206 15.75 34.46 1.74
C HIS A 206 15.89 35.36 2.98
N GLU A 207 14.87 35.42 3.83
CA GLU A 207 14.86 36.25 5.03
C GLU A 207 15.71 35.70 6.18
N ILE A 208 15.91 34.39 6.27
CA ILE A 208 16.82 33.78 7.27
C ILE A 208 18.28 33.76 6.78
N ASN A 209 18.52 33.48 5.49
CA ASN A 209 19.88 33.44 4.96
C ASN A 209 20.58 34.80 5.04
N ASN A 210 19.82 35.89 4.90
CA ASN A 210 20.35 37.24 5.01
C ASN A 210 20.99 37.52 6.39
N PRO A 211 20.26 37.50 7.52
CA PRO A 211 20.84 37.68 8.85
C PRO A 211 21.86 36.60 9.20
N ALA A 212 21.67 35.34 8.79
CA ALA A 212 22.66 34.30 9.00
C ALA A 212 24.00 34.62 8.32
N SER A 213 23.98 35.16 7.10
CA SER A 213 25.18 35.58 6.37
C SER A 213 25.88 36.76 7.06
N PHE A 214 25.11 37.74 7.56
CA PHE A 214 25.68 38.86 8.34
C PHE A 214 26.34 38.38 9.63
N ILE A 215 25.67 37.48 10.38
CA ILE A 215 26.24 36.90 11.61
C ILE A 215 27.51 36.10 11.29
N ASN A 216 27.49 35.27 10.25
CA ASN A 216 28.66 34.48 9.83
C ASN A 216 29.86 35.36 9.51
N SER A 217 29.63 36.44 8.75
CA SER A 217 30.65 37.41 8.38
C SER A 217 31.23 38.10 9.63
N ASN A 218 30.37 38.57 10.53
CA ASN A 218 30.78 39.24 11.75
C ASN A 218 31.58 38.30 12.68
N LEU A 219 31.12 37.07 12.88
CA LEU A 219 31.83 36.06 13.68
C LEU A 219 33.18 35.69 13.05
N SER A 220 33.25 35.58 11.73
CA SER A 220 34.51 35.33 11.01
C SER A 220 35.52 36.46 11.22
N VAL A 221 35.05 37.71 11.24
CA VAL A 221 35.89 38.88 11.55
C VAL A 221 36.31 38.89 13.02
N ALA A 222 35.39 38.61 13.95
CA ALA A 222 35.69 38.51 15.38
C ALA A 222 36.76 37.43 15.65
N LYS A 223 36.64 36.26 15.02
CA LYS A 223 37.63 35.20 15.05
C LYS A 223 39.00 35.65 14.52
N LYS A 224 39.03 36.47 13.47
CA LYS A 224 40.28 37.04 12.96
C LYS A 224 40.91 38.01 13.97
N TYR A 225 40.11 38.78 14.70
CA TYR A 225 40.61 39.70 15.73
C TYR A 225 41.12 38.97 16.96
N ILE A 226 40.39 37.97 17.47
CA ILE A 226 40.84 37.22 18.65
C ILE A 226 42.16 36.51 18.36
N ARG A 227 42.35 35.94 17.16
CA ARG A 227 43.63 35.33 16.75
C ARG A 227 44.79 36.33 16.74
N LYS A 228 44.55 37.58 16.34
CA LYS A 228 45.58 38.63 16.40
C LYS A 228 45.93 38.99 17.85
N ILE A 229 44.93 39.08 18.73
CA ILE A 229 45.13 39.36 20.15
C ILE A 229 45.87 38.19 20.82
N ALA A 230 45.48 36.95 20.54
CA ALA A 230 46.17 35.75 21.03
C ALA A 230 47.62 35.68 20.55
N ALA A 231 47.90 36.01 19.28
CA ALA A 231 49.26 36.09 18.77
C ALA A 231 50.09 37.20 19.44
N MET A 232 49.47 38.34 19.77
CA MET A 232 50.12 39.41 20.53
C MET A 232 50.39 38.98 21.99
N HIS A 233 49.44 38.29 22.61
CA HIS A 233 49.60 37.72 23.95
C HIS A 233 50.79 36.75 24.00
N GLY A 234 50.94 35.87 23.01
CA GLY A 234 52.09 34.96 22.94
C GLY A 234 53.44 35.67 22.81
N LYS A 235 53.49 36.85 22.16
CA LYS A 235 54.71 37.68 22.14
C LYS A 235 55.03 38.27 23.51
N TYR A 236 54.00 38.68 24.27
CA TYR A 236 54.20 39.15 25.64
C TYR A 236 54.65 38.03 26.58
N GLU A 237 54.09 36.82 26.45
CA GLU A 237 54.54 35.64 27.22
C GLU A 237 56.02 35.30 26.95
N ALA A 238 56.47 35.44 25.69
CA ALA A 238 57.88 35.25 25.33
C ALA A 238 58.79 36.32 25.96
N MET A 239 58.34 37.57 25.97
CA MET A 239 59.06 38.68 26.63
C MET A 239 59.13 38.46 28.15
N GLU A 240 58.03 38.03 28.78
CA GLU A 240 57.98 37.70 30.20
C GLU A 240 58.98 36.60 30.55
N SER A 241 59.03 35.54 29.74
CA SER A 241 59.96 34.43 29.94
C SER A 241 61.42 34.86 29.83
N PHE A 242 61.75 35.77 28.91
CA PHE A 242 63.09 36.33 28.76
C PHE A 242 63.48 37.21 29.96
N LEU A 243 62.59 38.13 30.39
CA LEU A 243 62.85 39.04 31.51
C LEU A 243 63.01 38.29 32.84
N LYS A 244 62.29 37.19 33.06
CA LYS A 244 62.51 36.30 34.23
C LYS A 244 63.93 35.73 34.28
N GLN A 245 64.59 35.54 33.14
CA GLN A 245 65.94 34.94 33.08
C GLN A 245 67.07 35.97 33.18
N THR A 246 66.84 37.23 32.82
CA THR A 246 67.90 38.26 32.67
C THR A 246 67.74 39.52 33.52
N GLY A 247 66.65 39.67 34.29
CA GLY A 247 66.21 40.96 34.86
C GLY A 247 66.91 41.46 36.14
N SER A 248 66.90 42.78 36.31
CA SER A 248 67.20 43.55 37.55
C SER A 248 65.98 43.58 38.49
N ASP A 249 66.17 43.69 39.81
CA ASP A 249 65.11 43.58 40.85
C ASP A 249 63.85 44.43 40.59
N THR A 250 63.99 45.66 40.10
CA THR A 250 62.87 46.55 39.77
C THR A 250 62.03 46.10 38.56
N ALA A 251 62.61 45.38 37.61
CA ALA A 251 61.88 44.85 36.45
C ALA A 251 61.09 43.58 36.81
N LEU A 252 61.53 42.82 37.82
CA LEU A 252 60.86 41.63 38.33
C LEU A 252 59.53 41.98 39.02
N GLN A 253 59.46 43.07 39.79
CA GLN A 253 58.22 43.46 40.49
C GLN A 253 57.08 43.80 39.51
N ILE A 254 57.36 44.60 38.47
CA ILE A 254 56.37 44.95 37.44
C ILE A 254 55.90 43.70 36.68
N LEU A 255 56.81 42.73 36.50
CA LEU A 255 56.51 41.46 35.84
C LEU A 255 55.58 40.58 36.68
N GLU A 256 55.82 40.49 37.99
CA GLU A 256 54.97 39.76 38.93
C GLU A 256 53.56 40.35 38.97
N ASP A 257 53.42 41.67 39.03
CA ASP A 257 52.11 42.34 38.98
C ASP A 257 51.36 42.03 37.67
N MET A 258 52.07 42.01 36.53
CA MET A 258 51.47 41.72 35.23
C MET A 258 51.03 40.26 35.08
N ILE A 259 51.81 39.32 35.65
CA ILE A 259 51.47 37.89 35.67
C ILE A 259 50.28 37.64 36.60
N ALA A 260 50.30 38.22 37.81
CA ALA A 260 49.19 38.12 38.75
C ALA A 260 47.90 38.65 38.12
N PHE A 261 47.95 39.79 37.43
CA PHE A 261 46.80 40.32 36.69
C PHE A 261 46.30 39.35 35.61
N LYS A 262 47.19 38.73 34.83
CA LYS A 262 46.81 37.75 33.80
C LYS A 262 46.15 36.50 34.38
N GLU A 263 46.67 35.99 35.49
CA GLU A 263 46.13 34.82 36.18
C GLU A 263 44.79 35.14 36.85
N GLU A 264 44.68 36.26 37.56
CA GLU A 264 43.44 36.72 38.21
C GLU A 264 42.31 36.95 37.20
N ASN A 265 42.64 37.43 35.99
CA ASN A 265 41.67 37.69 34.92
C ASN A 265 41.56 36.54 33.91
N GLU A 266 42.23 35.40 34.16
CA GLU A 266 42.14 34.17 33.34
C GLU A 266 42.32 34.41 31.83
N ILE A 267 43.19 35.36 31.44
CA ILE A 267 43.28 35.87 30.06
C ILE A 267 43.50 34.75 29.03
N LYS A 268 44.30 33.74 29.38
CA LYS A 268 44.57 32.59 28.51
C LYS A 268 43.32 31.74 28.26
N MET A 269 42.50 31.54 29.29
CA MET A 269 41.23 30.81 29.17
C MET A 269 40.27 31.59 28.26
N ILE A 270 40.08 32.89 28.50
CA ILE A 270 39.22 33.76 27.69
C ILE A 270 39.58 33.71 26.20
N LEU A 271 40.88 33.78 25.87
CA LEU A 271 41.33 33.74 24.48
C LEU A 271 41.04 32.38 23.81
N THR A 272 41.14 31.29 24.57
CA THR A 272 40.88 29.92 24.09
C THR A 272 39.37 29.71 23.91
N ASP A 273 38.59 30.01 24.94
CA ASP A 273 37.13 29.86 24.95
C ASP A 273 36.47 30.72 23.87
N PHE A 274 36.95 31.94 23.65
CA PHE A 274 36.39 32.80 22.60
C PHE A 274 36.64 32.23 21.20
N GLU A 275 37.80 31.60 20.95
CA GLU A 275 38.04 30.94 19.66
C GLU A 275 37.08 29.76 19.47
N GLU A 276 36.90 28.92 20.49
CA GLU A 276 35.98 27.78 20.45
C GLU A 276 34.51 28.21 20.27
N LEU A 277 34.04 29.19 21.06
CA LEU A 277 32.69 29.74 20.97
C LEU A 277 32.40 30.35 19.58
N THR A 278 33.38 31.03 18.98
CA THR A 278 33.21 31.55 17.61
C THR A 278 33.12 30.44 16.58
N ASP A 279 33.86 29.35 16.76
CA ASP A 279 33.80 28.18 15.87
C ASP A 279 32.47 27.46 15.95
N GLU A 280 31.97 27.18 17.16
CA GLU A 280 30.66 26.58 17.37
C GLU A 280 29.54 27.45 16.81
N SER A 281 29.63 28.77 17.01
CA SER A 281 28.64 29.71 16.50
C SER A 281 28.61 29.77 14.97
N ILE A 282 29.78 29.74 14.32
CA ILE A 282 29.90 29.68 12.85
C ILE A 282 29.32 28.37 12.33
N GLU A 283 29.63 27.23 12.97
CA GLU A 283 29.06 25.93 12.61
C GLU A 283 27.52 25.94 12.71
N GLY A 284 26.98 26.48 13.81
CA GLY A 284 25.54 26.63 14.02
C GLY A 284 24.86 27.46 12.93
N ILE A 285 25.45 28.59 12.56
CA ILE A 285 24.92 29.47 11.49
C ILE A 285 24.96 28.80 10.12
N ASN A 286 26.05 28.08 9.81
CA ASN A 286 26.18 27.33 8.56
C ASN A 286 25.15 26.22 8.46
N ARG A 287 24.85 25.58 9.59
CA ARG A 287 23.80 24.56 9.67
C ARG A 287 22.41 25.14 9.45
N ILE A 288 22.07 26.26 10.09
CA ILE A 288 20.78 26.95 9.84
C ILE A 288 20.65 27.28 8.35
N SER A 289 21.71 27.86 7.77
CA SER A 289 21.75 28.21 6.34
C SER A 289 21.53 26.98 5.44
N THR A 290 22.05 25.82 5.84
CA THR A 290 21.89 24.55 5.12
C THR A 290 20.45 24.04 5.23
N ILE A 291 19.87 23.97 6.43
CA ILE A 291 18.48 23.55 6.65
C ILE A 291 17.52 24.39 5.82
N VAL A 292 17.72 25.70 5.86
CA VAL A 292 16.89 26.68 5.17
C VAL A 292 17.02 26.55 3.65
N ARG A 293 18.23 26.29 3.15
CA ARG A 293 18.47 26.02 1.72
C ARG A 293 17.80 24.72 1.29
N ASP A 294 17.91 23.66 2.08
CA ASP A 294 17.28 22.37 1.80
C ASP A 294 15.75 22.49 1.77
N LEU A 295 15.19 23.24 2.72
CA LEU A 295 13.76 23.56 2.77
C LEU A 295 13.31 24.33 1.51
N ARG A 296 14.09 25.32 1.05
CA ARG A 296 13.84 26.07 -0.20
C ARG A 296 13.93 25.18 -1.46
N ASN A 297 14.86 24.24 -1.49
CA ASN A 297 15.03 23.34 -2.64
C ASN A 297 13.94 22.26 -2.69
N PHE A 298 13.41 21.85 -1.54
CA PHE A 298 12.23 21.00 -1.41
C PHE A 298 10.95 21.70 -1.91
N SER A 299 10.83 22.97 -1.53
CA SER A 299 9.75 23.91 -1.80
C SER A 299 9.49 24.23 -3.27
N ARG A 300 10.57 24.36 -4.06
CA ARG A 300 10.48 24.61 -5.50
C ARG A 300 10.34 23.29 -6.24
N ILE A 301 9.12 22.80 -6.39
CA ILE A 301 8.82 21.71 -7.32
C ILE A 301 8.78 22.23 -8.77
N ASP A 302 8.63 23.54 -8.97
CA ASP A 302 8.52 24.13 -10.30
C ASP A 302 9.80 24.84 -10.77
N GLU A 303 10.00 24.78 -12.10
CA GLU A 303 11.06 25.37 -12.95
C GLU A 303 12.30 24.50 -13.23
N THR A 304 12.12 23.37 -13.93
CA THR A 304 13.09 22.95 -14.96
C THR A 304 12.32 22.22 -16.06
N GLU A 305 12.72 22.37 -17.32
CA GLU A 305 12.16 21.54 -18.39
C GLU A 305 12.65 20.10 -18.26
N TYR A 306 11.89 19.15 -18.82
CA TYR A 306 12.38 17.78 -18.95
C TYR A 306 13.54 17.76 -19.93
N GLU A 307 14.65 17.16 -19.52
CA GLU A 307 15.81 16.92 -20.37
C GLU A 307 16.12 15.42 -20.42
N TYR A 308 16.64 14.98 -21.55
CA TYR A 308 17.22 13.65 -21.70
C TYR A 308 18.64 13.69 -21.15
N ILE A 309 18.94 12.82 -20.18
CA ILE A 309 20.28 12.74 -19.60
C ILE A 309 20.76 11.30 -19.49
N ASP A 310 22.07 11.15 -19.51
CA ASP A 310 22.76 9.93 -19.13
C ASP A 310 22.85 9.83 -17.60
N ILE A 311 22.26 8.78 -17.04
CA ILE A 311 22.23 8.51 -15.59
C ILE A 311 23.62 8.20 -15.05
N ASN A 312 24.46 7.49 -15.79
CA ASN A 312 25.82 7.15 -15.37
C ASN A 312 26.65 8.44 -15.21
N ASN A 313 26.54 9.36 -16.18
CA ASN A 313 27.16 10.68 -16.08
C ASN A 313 26.61 11.50 -14.91
N ALA A 314 25.31 11.39 -14.64
CA ALA A 314 24.71 12.06 -13.48
C ALA A 314 25.32 11.56 -12.15
N VAL A 315 25.47 10.25 -11.98
CA VAL A 315 26.12 9.63 -10.79
C VAL A 315 27.55 10.13 -10.65
N ASP A 316 28.36 10.07 -11.71
CA ASP A 316 29.77 10.47 -11.65
C ASP A 316 29.93 11.96 -11.36
N SER A 317 29.10 12.80 -11.98
CA SER A 317 29.11 14.24 -11.73
C SER A 317 28.76 14.56 -10.27
N THR A 318 27.78 13.86 -9.69
CA THR A 318 27.40 14.03 -8.29
C THR A 318 28.49 13.56 -7.35
N TRP A 319 29.09 12.39 -7.60
CA TRP A 319 30.21 11.88 -6.80
C TRP A 319 31.38 12.88 -6.76
N ASN A 320 31.72 13.45 -7.91
CA ASN A 320 32.83 14.39 -8.01
C ASN A 320 32.67 15.64 -7.12
N ILE A 321 31.44 16.07 -6.89
CA ILE A 321 31.11 17.22 -6.04
C ILE A 321 31.32 16.90 -4.56
N ILE A 322 31.01 15.68 -4.12
CA ILE A 322 31.00 15.31 -2.69
C ILE A 322 32.21 14.52 -2.22
N GLN A 323 32.98 13.91 -3.12
CA GLN A 323 34.11 13.04 -2.74
C GLN A 323 35.07 13.69 -1.74
N ASN A 324 35.30 15.00 -1.86
CA ASN A 324 36.18 15.76 -0.97
C ASN A 324 35.72 15.77 0.50
N GLN A 325 34.42 15.57 0.75
CA GLN A 325 33.86 15.50 2.11
C GLN A 325 34.25 14.20 2.82
N PHE A 326 34.57 13.14 2.07
CA PHE A 326 34.89 11.82 2.61
C PHE A 326 36.40 11.53 2.69
N LYS A 327 37.26 12.50 2.32
CA LYS A 327 38.74 12.39 2.31
C LYS A 327 39.21 11.06 1.69
N TYR A 328 40.05 10.28 2.38
CA TYR A 328 40.62 8.99 1.93
C TYR A 328 39.91 7.77 2.56
N ASN A 329 38.75 7.98 3.17
CA ASN A 329 38.09 6.97 3.99
C ASN A 329 37.10 6.10 3.19
N VAL A 330 36.67 6.56 2.02
CA VAL A 330 35.67 5.87 1.21
C VAL A 330 36.26 5.48 -0.14
N ILE A 331 36.14 4.20 -0.48
CA ILE A 331 36.41 3.67 -1.82
C ILE A 331 35.10 3.73 -2.62
N PHE A 332 35.14 4.27 -3.82
CA PHE A 332 33.96 4.36 -4.69
C PHE A 332 34.06 3.38 -5.86
N GLU A 333 33.18 2.39 -5.86
CA GLU A 333 33.08 1.35 -6.88
C GLU A 333 31.91 1.63 -7.83
N ARG A 334 32.14 1.48 -9.13
CA ARG A 334 31.17 1.73 -10.19
C ARG A 334 30.89 0.45 -10.95
N ASP A 335 29.61 0.12 -11.12
CA ASP A 335 29.14 -1.04 -11.85
C ASP A 335 27.99 -0.64 -12.77
N TYR A 336 28.34 0.02 -13.87
CA TYR A 336 27.38 0.63 -14.78
C TYR A 336 27.08 -0.27 -15.97
N SER A 337 25.80 -0.46 -16.25
CA SER A 337 25.34 -0.97 -17.54
C SER A 337 25.19 0.17 -18.55
N ASP A 338 25.17 -0.18 -19.82
CA ASP A 338 24.78 0.76 -20.87
C ASP A 338 23.26 1.02 -20.77
N LEU A 339 22.87 2.28 -20.68
CA LEU A 339 21.50 2.72 -20.42
C LEU A 339 21.06 3.75 -21.46
N PRO A 340 19.79 3.73 -21.89
CA PRO A 340 19.26 4.80 -22.73
C PRO A 340 19.21 6.12 -21.95
N GLU A 341 19.21 7.23 -22.68
CA GLU A 341 18.97 8.54 -22.07
C GLU A 341 17.60 8.57 -21.40
N PHE A 342 17.57 9.05 -20.16
CA PHE A 342 16.37 9.12 -19.35
C PHE A 342 15.82 10.55 -19.34
N ARG A 343 14.55 10.69 -19.72
CA ARG A 343 13.83 11.96 -19.69
C ARG A 343 13.42 12.30 -18.26
N CYS A 344 14.05 13.31 -17.66
CA CYS A 344 13.82 13.67 -16.27
C CYS A 344 14.07 15.15 -15.99
N TYR A 345 13.92 15.57 -14.73
CA TYR A 345 14.42 16.85 -14.24
C TYR A 345 15.87 16.67 -13.72
N PRO A 346 16.92 17.08 -14.46
CA PRO A 346 18.29 16.68 -14.14
C PRO A 346 18.76 17.12 -12.76
N GLN A 347 18.39 18.34 -12.36
CA GLN A 347 18.74 18.88 -11.04
C GLN A 347 18.09 18.07 -9.91
N LYS A 348 16.84 17.62 -10.11
CA LYS A 348 16.11 16.82 -9.12
C LYS A 348 16.69 15.41 -9.03
N LEU A 349 16.99 14.77 -10.16
CA LEU A 349 17.63 13.46 -10.13
C LEU A 349 19.01 13.52 -9.47
N LYS A 350 19.83 14.54 -9.80
CA LYS A 350 21.11 14.77 -9.12
C LYS A 350 20.95 14.98 -7.62
N GLN A 351 19.86 15.61 -7.17
CA GLN A 351 19.54 15.76 -5.74
C GLN A 351 19.19 14.43 -5.06
N VAL A 352 18.47 13.52 -5.73
CA VAL A 352 18.25 12.15 -5.24
C VAL A 352 19.59 11.45 -5.03
N LEU A 353 20.44 11.45 -6.06
CA LEU A 353 21.77 10.83 -6.02
C LEU A 353 22.62 11.43 -4.91
N MET A 354 22.60 12.75 -4.77
CA MET A 354 23.32 13.49 -3.74
C MET A 354 22.92 13.02 -2.33
N ASN A 355 21.62 12.95 -2.06
CA ASN A 355 21.11 12.55 -0.75
C ASN A 355 21.48 11.10 -0.41
N LEU A 356 21.38 10.18 -1.39
CA LEU A 356 21.75 8.78 -1.19
C LEU A 356 23.25 8.61 -0.94
N LEU A 357 24.09 9.25 -1.74
CA LEU A 357 25.55 9.15 -1.60
C LEU A 357 26.08 9.81 -0.32
N ILE A 358 25.51 10.94 0.09
CA ILE A 358 25.85 11.59 1.36
C ILE A 358 25.48 10.69 2.54
N ASN A 359 24.28 10.09 2.52
CA ASN A 359 23.86 9.18 3.58
C ASN A 359 24.75 7.93 3.65
N ALA A 360 25.08 7.34 2.50
CA ALA A 360 26.01 6.23 2.38
C ALA A 360 27.39 6.56 2.98
N GLY A 361 27.96 7.71 2.60
CA GLY A 361 29.26 8.14 3.11
C GLY A 361 29.25 8.47 4.61
N GLN A 362 28.17 9.07 5.11
CA GLN A 362 28.02 9.38 6.54
C GLN A 362 27.80 8.15 7.42
N ALA A 363 27.34 7.03 6.85
CA ALA A 363 27.22 5.76 7.55
C ALA A 363 28.59 5.07 7.76
N ILE A 364 29.64 5.51 7.04
CA ILE A 364 30.99 4.95 7.11
C ILE A 364 31.84 5.77 8.10
N GLU A 365 32.14 5.21 9.27
CA GLU A 365 32.95 5.89 10.30
C GLU A 365 34.46 5.82 10.05
N LYS A 366 34.94 4.71 9.50
CA LYS A 366 36.37 4.42 9.26
C LYS A 366 36.65 4.28 7.77
N LYS A 367 37.26 3.16 7.35
CA LYS A 367 37.39 2.79 5.95
C LYS A 367 36.19 1.97 5.52
N GLY A 368 35.58 2.34 4.41
CA GLY A 368 34.46 1.62 3.83
C GLY A 368 34.38 1.80 2.32
N MET A 369 33.35 1.19 1.74
CA MET A 369 33.09 1.25 0.32
C MET A 369 31.67 1.75 0.07
N ILE A 370 31.54 2.61 -0.94
CA ILE A 370 30.26 2.91 -1.58
C ILE A 370 30.32 2.30 -2.97
N ARG A 371 29.35 1.45 -3.29
CA ARG A 371 29.18 0.87 -4.61
C ARG A 371 27.91 1.43 -5.25
N VAL A 372 28.03 1.96 -6.45
CA VAL A 372 26.88 2.35 -7.27
C VAL A 372 26.78 1.45 -8.48
N SER A 373 25.61 0.86 -8.68
CA SER A 373 25.31 0.11 -9.90
C SER A 373 24.08 0.65 -10.61
N THR A 374 24.11 0.60 -11.93
CA THR A 374 23.02 1.05 -12.80
C THR A 374 22.72 -0.04 -13.82
N ARG A 375 21.44 -0.43 -13.95
CA ARG A 375 21.03 -1.57 -14.77
C ARG A 375 19.65 -1.34 -15.37
N MET A 376 19.40 -1.90 -16.55
CA MET A 376 18.05 -1.99 -17.09
C MET A 376 17.42 -3.30 -16.62
N ILE A 377 16.24 -3.25 -16.02
CA ILE A 377 15.48 -4.42 -15.57
C ILE A 377 14.15 -4.49 -16.31
N SER A 378 13.75 -5.67 -16.76
CA SER A 378 12.43 -5.88 -17.38
C SER A 378 11.47 -6.51 -16.39
N LYS A 379 10.33 -5.84 -16.13
CA LYS A 379 9.32 -6.34 -15.19
C LYS A 379 8.24 -7.22 -15.85
N GLY A 380 8.31 -7.42 -17.17
CA GLY A 380 7.27 -8.08 -17.96
C GLY A 380 7.77 -8.60 -19.31
N ARG A 381 6.85 -9.03 -20.18
CA ARG A 381 7.16 -9.51 -21.55
C ARG A 381 7.20 -8.39 -22.59
N ARG A 382 6.79 -7.16 -22.23
CA ARG A 382 6.73 -6.01 -23.14
C ARG A 382 7.89 -5.07 -22.84
N GLU A 383 8.44 -4.48 -23.90
CA GLU A 383 9.54 -3.50 -23.83
C GLU A 383 9.15 -2.24 -23.04
N SER A 384 7.85 -1.91 -22.99
CA SER A 384 7.27 -0.83 -22.19
C SER A 384 7.34 -1.03 -20.67
N ASP A 385 7.66 -2.25 -20.21
CA ASP A 385 7.75 -2.57 -18.78
C ASP A 385 9.21 -2.53 -18.28
N SER A 386 10.10 -1.94 -19.08
CA SER A 386 11.51 -1.75 -18.75
C SER A 386 11.67 -0.62 -17.73
N LEU A 387 12.45 -0.88 -16.69
CA LEU A 387 12.80 0.07 -15.65
C LEU A 387 14.32 0.26 -15.64
N ILE A 388 14.74 1.47 -15.29
CA ILE A 388 16.11 1.77 -14.95
C ILE A 388 16.25 1.60 -13.43
N GLU A 389 17.17 0.75 -13.02
CA GLU A 389 17.54 0.52 -11.64
C GLU A 389 18.85 1.24 -11.32
N ILE A 390 18.84 2.04 -10.25
CA ILE A 390 20.02 2.68 -9.67
C ILE A 390 20.15 2.18 -8.24
N CYS A 391 21.22 1.45 -7.93
CA CYS A 391 21.45 0.86 -6.63
C CYS A 391 22.68 1.51 -5.99
N VAL A 392 22.51 2.09 -4.80
CA VAL A 392 23.57 2.69 -3.98
C VAL A 392 23.74 1.85 -2.73
N SER A 393 24.88 1.17 -2.61
CA SER A 393 25.24 0.32 -1.47
C SER A 393 26.39 0.93 -0.69
N ASP A 394 26.31 0.84 0.64
CA ASP A 394 27.38 1.21 1.57
C ASP A 394 27.76 0.04 2.48
N THR A 395 28.99 0.06 2.99
CA THR A 395 29.49 -0.85 4.04
C THR A 395 29.50 -0.17 5.41
N GLY A 396 28.54 0.71 5.67
CA GLY A 396 28.45 1.51 6.89
C GLY A 396 27.83 0.76 8.08
N CYS A 397 27.36 1.52 9.07
CA CYS A 397 26.78 0.97 10.30
C CYS A 397 25.42 0.26 10.11
N GLY A 398 24.77 0.41 8.96
CA GLY A 398 23.45 -0.16 8.69
C GLY A 398 22.31 0.49 9.51
N ILE A 399 21.08 0.04 9.27
CA ILE A 399 19.85 0.63 9.80
C ILE A 399 19.04 -0.45 10.53
N PRO A 400 18.66 -0.23 11.80
CA PRO A 400 17.77 -1.14 12.54
C PRO A 400 16.39 -1.28 11.87
N ALA A 401 15.82 -2.49 11.90
CA ALA A 401 14.53 -2.80 11.26
C ALA A 401 13.36 -1.91 11.72
N GLU A 402 13.38 -1.50 13.00
CA GLU A 402 12.42 -0.56 13.59
C GLU A 402 12.38 0.81 12.91
N ASN A 403 13.49 1.24 12.32
CA ASN A 403 13.62 2.56 11.69
C ASN A 403 13.28 2.54 10.20
N LEU A 404 13.33 1.37 9.55
CA LEU A 404 13.11 1.24 8.09
C LEU A 404 11.76 1.81 7.64
N GLY A 405 10.71 1.63 8.44
CA GLY A 405 9.36 2.13 8.12
C GLY A 405 9.21 3.65 8.16
N ARG A 406 10.17 4.36 8.78
CA ARG A 406 10.11 5.82 9.01
C ARG A 406 11.22 6.60 8.30
N LEU A 407 12.11 5.91 7.56
CA LEU A 407 13.27 6.54 6.90
C LEU A 407 12.91 7.66 5.93
N PHE A 408 11.72 7.57 5.31
CA PHE A 408 11.23 8.56 4.36
C PHE A 408 10.30 9.59 5.01
N ASP A 409 10.04 9.49 6.32
CA ASP A 409 9.26 10.49 7.05
C ASP A 409 10.07 11.79 7.12
N PRO A 410 9.47 12.95 6.77
CA PRO A 410 10.13 14.24 6.93
C PRO A 410 10.61 14.46 8.36
N PHE A 411 11.82 15.00 8.51
CA PHE A 411 12.49 15.31 9.78
C PHE A 411 12.91 14.09 10.61
N PHE A 412 12.69 12.87 10.13
CA PHE A 412 13.18 11.68 10.81
C PHE A 412 14.70 11.55 10.65
N THR A 413 15.43 11.43 11.76
CA THR A 413 16.88 11.22 11.76
C THR A 413 17.29 10.44 13.01
N THR A 414 18.18 9.47 12.83
CA THR A 414 18.82 8.72 13.93
C THR A 414 20.09 9.42 14.45
N LYS A 415 20.53 10.47 13.77
CA LYS A 415 21.73 11.23 14.14
C LYS A 415 21.46 12.14 15.34
N PRO A 416 22.49 12.44 16.16
CA PRO A 416 22.37 13.37 17.28
C PRO A 416 21.75 14.71 16.86
N VAL A 417 21.05 15.35 17.80
CA VAL A 417 20.50 16.70 17.65
C VAL A 417 21.64 17.64 17.28
N GLY A 418 21.75 18.00 16.00
CA GLY A 418 23.06 18.47 15.54
C GLY A 418 23.38 18.16 14.09
N LYS A 419 23.19 16.89 13.72
CA LYS A 419 23.95 16.30 12.61
C LYS A 419 23.09 15.77 11.46
N GLY A 420 21.77 15.69 11.66
CA GLY A 420 20.83 15.29 10.62
C GLY A 420 19.65 16.25 10.55
N THR A 421 19.27 16.66 9.35
CA THR A 421 18.04 17.44 9.10
C THR A 421 16.82 16.55 8.95
N GLY A 422 17.02 15.27 8.62
CA GLY A 422 15.95 14.30 8.34
C GLY A 422 15.15 14.60 7.08
N LEU A 423 15.63 15.49 6.21
CA LEU A 423 14.95 15.89 4.97
C LEU A 423 15.51 15.20 3.73
N GLY A 424 16.74 14.69 3.76
CA GLY A 424 17.38 14.15 2.55
C GLY A 424 16.63 12.96 1.93
N LEU A 425 16.24 11.97 2.73
CA LEU A 425 15.54 10.78 2.22
C LEU A 425 14.09 11.05 1.84
N SER A 426 13.38 11.92 2.57
CA SER A 426 12.01 12.32 2.21
C SER A 426 12.00 13.09 0.88
N VAL A 427 12.94 14.00 0.68
CA VAL A 427 13.13 14.69 -0.61
C VAL A 427 13.43 13.70 -1.74
N ALA A 428 14.32 12.74 -1.49
CA ALA A 428 14.66 11.73 -2.50
C ALA A 428 13.43 10.89 -2.88
N TYR A 429 12.62 10.49 -1.90
CA TYR A 429 11.39 9.75 -2.11
C TYR A 429 10.38 10.50 -2.99
N GLU A 430 10.10 11.77 -2.67
CA GLU A 430 9.17 12.61 -3.43
C GLU A 430 9.63 12.85 -4.87
N ILE A 431 10.93 13.13 -5.06
CA ILE A 431 11.48 13.31 -6.41
C ILE A 431 11.35 12.03 -7.23
N VAL A 432 11.67 10.87 -6.65
CA VAL A 432 11.53 9.58 -7.35
C VAL A 432 10.06 9.33 -7.70
N LYS A 433 9.12 9.66 -6.82
CA LYS A 433 7.68 9.57 -7.10
C LYS A 433 7.22 10.52 -8.20
N ALA A 434 7.76 11.72 -8.26
CA ALA A 434 7.48 12.69 -9.34
C ALA A 434 7.96 12.18 -10.71
N HIS A 435 8.96 11.29 -10.75
CA HIS A 435 9.40 10.57 -11.96
C HIS A 435 8.68 9.23 -12.15
N GLU A 436 7.53 9.03 -11.51
CA GLU A 436 6.75 7.78 -11.52
C GLU A 436 7.53 6.53 -11.06
N GLY A 437 8.60 6.76 -10.30
CA GLY A 437 9.50 5.73 -9.81
C GLY A 437 9.13 5.17 -8.45
N ASN A 438 10.02 4.32 -7.95
CA ASN A 438 9.95 3.78 -6.60
C ASN A 438 11.34 3.67 -5.98
N ILE A 439 11.46 3.93 -4.68
CA ILE A 439 12.69 3.70 -3.92
C ILE A 439 12.46 2.61 -2.87
N LYS A 440 13.45 1.74 -2.70
CA LYS A 440 13.47 0.67 -1.71
C LYS A 440 14.77 0.73 -0.91
N VAL A 441 14.74 0.18 0.29
CA VAL A 441 15.90 0.10 1.17
C VAL A 441 15.95 -1.28 1.80
N GLU A 442 17.14 -1.87 1.75
CA GLU A 442 17.50 -3.10 2.46
C GLU A 442 18.72 -2.77 3.31
N SER A 443 18.71 -3.14 4.58
CA SER A 443 19.79 -2.78 5.49
C SER A 443 19.87 -3.77 6.65
N GLU A 444 21.09 -4.06 7.08
CA GLU A 444 21.34 -4.89 8.25
C GLU A 444 22.37 -4.18 9.16
N PRO A 445 22.08 -4.04 10.48
CA PRO A 445 23.01 -3.43 11.41
C PRO A 445 24.41 -4.06 11.35
N GLY A 446 25.43 -3.22 11.19
CA GLY A 446 26.83 -3.61 11.10
C GLY A 446 27.29 -4.15 9.74
N LYS A 447 26.40 -4.33 8.76
CA LYS A 447 26.77 -4.75 7.39
C LYS A 447 26.64 -3.65 6.34
N GLY A 448 25.83 -2.63 6.62
CA GLY A 448 25.59 -1.49 5.73
C GLY A 448 24.18 -1.47 5.16
N SER A 449 23.95 -0.62 4.16
CA SER A 449 22.64 -0.42 3.55
C SER A 449 22.70 -0.44 2.03
N VAL A 450 21.56 -0.75 1.41
CA VAL A 450 21.36 -0.76 -0.02
C VAL A 450 20.08 -0.01 -0.34
N PHE A 451 20.22 1.13 -1.00
CA PHE A 451 19.10 1.91 -1.53
C PHE A 451 18.95 1.62 -3.02
N THR A 452 17.76 1.19 -3.42
CA THR A 452 17.46 0.84 -4.82
C THR A 452 16.36 1.76 -5.35
N VAL A 453 16.68 2.53 -6.39
CA VAL A 453 15.77 3.43 -7.09
C VAL A 453 15.38 2.79 -8.42
N HIS A 454 14.07 2.68 -8.68
CA HIS A 454 13.49 2.21 -9.92
C HIS A 454 12.80 3.39 -10.63
N LEU A 455 13.17 3.63 -11.89
CA LEU A 455 12.60 4.67 -12.74
C LEU A 455 12.05 4.02 -14.03
N PRO A 456 10.93 4.49 -14.61
CA PRO A 456 10.44 3.96 -15.88
C PRO A 456 11.39 4.31 -17.03
N ALA A 457 11.80 3.34 -17.84
CA ALA A 457 12.73 3.60 -18.96
C ALA A 457 12.08 4.40 -20.10
N LEU A 458 10.75 4.36 -20.22
CA LEU A 458 9.95 5.10 -21.20
C LEU A 458 8.88 5.89 -20.43
N VAL A 459 9.11 7.18 -20.24
CA VAL A 459 8.07 8.10 -19.74
C VAL A 459 7.11 8.35 -20.91
N ARG A 460 5.83 8.02 -20.73
CA ARG A 460 4.80 8.22 -21.77
C ARG A 460 4.51 9.69 -22.06
#